data_AF-A0A935KQM5-F1
#
_entry.id   AF-A0A935KQM5-F1
#
_cell.length_a   1.000
_cell.length_b   1.000
_cell.length_c   1.000
_cell.angle_alpha   90.00
_cell.angle_beta   90.00
_cell.angle_gamma   90.00
#
_symmetry.space_group_name_H-M   'P 1'
#
loop_
_entity.id
_entity.type
_entity.pdbx_description
1 polymer ?
#
loop_
_entity_poly.entity_id
_entity_poly.type
_entity_poly.pdbx_seq_one_letter_code
_entity_poly.pdbx_strand_id
1 'polypeptide(L)'
;MKTTIEIPDDLYRRSKARAAMSGTSLKEFVTAALRDRLAHSAEGAPPIEASGWRRVFGRARRAPVAQVARVIEQDLAQIEAEGWR
;
A
#
# COMPACT_ATOMS: atom_id res chain seq x y z
N MET A 1 1.70 -26.12 3.50
CA MET A 1 1.62 -26.87 4.78
C MET A 1 0.31 -26.50 5.49
N LYS A 2 -0.34 -27.45 6.17
CA LYS A 2 -1.48 -27.17 7.07
C LYS A 2 -0.94 -26.99 8.48
N THR A 3 -1.33 -25.90 9.13
CA THR A 3 -0.92 -25.55 10.50
C THR A 3 -2.17 -25.18 11.29
N THR A 4 -2.25 -25.66 12.53
CA THR A 4 -3.32 -25.30 13.46
C THR A 4 -2.77 -24.26 14.43
N ILE A 5 -3.51 -23.16 14.62
CA ILE A 5 -3.16 -22.08 15.54
C ILE A 5 -4.37 -21.73 16.39
N GLU A 6 -4.15 -21.40 17.65
CA GLU A 6 -5.20 -20.94 18.56
C GLU A 6 -5.38 -19.42 18.41
N ILE A 7 -6.62 -18.98 18.23
CA ILE A 7 -6.97 -17.57 18.05
C ILE A 7 -8.20 -17.28 18.93
N PRO A 8 -8.22 -16.19 19.70
CA PRO A 8 -9.44 -15.78 20.42
C PRO A 8 -10.64 -15.63 19.48
N ASP A 9 -11.83 -16.05 19.92
CA ASP A 9 -13.04 -16.08 19.07
C ASP A 9 -13.39 -14.70 18.48
N ASP A 10 -13.32 -13.64 19.29
CA ASP A 10 -13.56 -12.27 18.82
C ASP A 10 -12.61 -11.88 17.67
N LEU A 11 -11.32 -12.20 17.84
CA LEU A 11 -10.31 -11.91 16.82
C LEU A 11 -10.54 -12.73 15.55
N TYR A 12 -10.92 -14.00 15.67
CA TYR A 12 -11.29 -14.84 14.54
C TYR A 12 -12.47 -14.25 13.77
N ARG A 13 -13.55 -13.87 14.48
CA ARG A 13 -14.76 -13.28 13.88
C ARG A 13 -14.45 -11.99 13.12
N ARG A 14 -13.73 -11.07 13.75
CA ARG A 14 -13.33 -9.79 13.13
C ARG A 14 -12.44 -10.00 11.91
N SER A 15 -11.47 -10.90 12.00
CA SER A 15 -10.58 -11.22 10.89
C SER A 15 -11.34 -11.81 9.70
N LYS A 16 -12.28 -12.73 9.96
CA LYS A 16 -13.12 -13.36 8.94
C LYS A 16 -14.05 -12.35 8.25
N ALA A 17 -14.68 -11.46 9.02
CA ALA A 17 -15.50 -10.38 8.47
C ALA A 17 -14.67 -9.46 7.56
N ARG A 18 -13.48 -9.04 8.02
CA ARG A 18 -12.59 -8.18 7.23
C ARG A 18 -12.11 -8.85 5.94
N ALA A 19 -11.78 -10.14 5.99
CA ALA A 19 -11.38 -10.91 4.81
C ALA A 19 -12.52 -10.96 3.78
N ALA A 20 -13.74 -11.26 4.24
CA ALA A 20 -14.94 -11.30 3.40
C ALA A 20 -15.25 -9.94 2.74
N MET A 21 -15.19 -8.84 3.51
CA MET A 21 -15.35 -7.48 2.98
C MET A 21 -14.31 -7.11 1.93
N SER A 22 -13.15 -7.76 1.94
CA SER A 22 -12.06 -7.53 1.00
C SER A 22 -12.03 -8.56 -0.14
N GLY A 23 -13.04 -9.42 -0.25
CA GLY A 23 -13.12 -10.45 -1.28
C GLY A 23 -12.06 -11.55 -1.18
N THR A 24 -11.48 -11.76 0.00
CA THR A 24 -10.39 -12.75 0.22
C THR A 24 -10.80 -13.80 1.24
N SER A 25 -10.17 -14.98 1.16
CA SER A 25 -10.34 -16.01 2.17
C SER A 25 -9.61 -15.64 3.47
N LEU A 26 -10.07 -16.18 4.61
CA LEU A 26 -9.37 -16.00 5.88
C LEU A 26 -7.92 -16.50 5.84
N LYS A 27 -7.65 -17.56 5.06
CA LYS A 27 -6.29 -18.09 4.85
C LYS A 27 -5.39 -17.05 4.19
N GLU A 28 -5.85 -16.41 3.11
CA GLU A 28 -5.09 -15.38 2.41
C GLU A 28 -4.87 -14.17 3.29
N PHE A 29 -5.91 -13.74 4.00
CA PHE A 29 -5.83 -12.63 4.96
C PHE A 29 -4.76 -12.87 6.03
N VAL A 30 -4.78 -14.03 6.69
CA VAL A 30 -3.79 -14.40 7.71
C VAL A 30 -2.39 -14.53 7.09
N THR A 31 -2.28 -15.11 5.89
CA THR A 31 -1.00 -15.25 5.20
C THR A 31 -0.39 -13.88 4.87
N ALA A 32 -1.20 -12.94 4.37
CA ALA A 32 -0.77 -11.58 4.07
C ALA A 32 -0.32 -10.85 5.33
N ALA A 33 -1.10 -10.93 6.41
CA ALA A 33 -0.75 -10.31 7.69
C ALA A 33 0.57 -10.84 8.27
N LEU A 34 0.82 -12.15 8.16
CA LEU A 34 2.10 -12.75 8.60
C LEU A 34 3.27 -12.28 7.74
N ARG A 35 3.12 -12.25 6.41
CA ARG A 35 4.16 -11.74 5.50
C ARG A 35 4.47 -10.27 5.79
N ASP A 36 3.44 -9.48 5.95
CA ASP A 36 3.55 -8.06 6.27
C ASP A 36 4.28 -7.89 7.61
N ARG A 37 3.85 -8.59 8.66
CA ARG A 37 4.51 -8.52 9.97
C ARG A 37 5.99 -8.91 9.89
N LEU A 38 6.34 -9.97 9.15
CA LEU A 38 7.73 -10.40 8.98
C LEU A 38 8.57 -9.40 8.19
N ALA A 39 8.00 -8.78 7.15
CA ALA A 39 8.66 -7.71 6.39
C ALA A 39 8.94 -6.47 7.27
N HIS A 40 8.04 -6.16 8.21
CA HIS A 40 8.20 -5.05 9.17
C HIS A 40 9.04 -5.38 10.39
N SER A 41 9.21 -6.66 10.72
CA SER A 41 9.99 -7.12 11.87
C SER A 41 11.45 -7.45 11.51
N ALA A 42 11.83 -7.36 10.23
CA ALA A 42 13.23 -7.38 9.84
C ALA A 42 13.92 -6.16 10.47
N GLU A 43 14.77 -6.40 11.47
CA GLU A 43 15.54 -5.37 12.17
C GLU A 43 16.18 -4.40 11.16
N GLY A 44 15.74 -3.13 11.20
CA GLY A 44 16.25 -2.07 10.33
C GLY A 44 15.31 -1.58 9.23
N ALA A 45 14.16 -2.22 9.00
CA ALA A 45 13.15 -1.67 8.10
C ALA A 45 12.43 -0.48 8.77
N PRO A 46 12.52 0.76 8.23
CA PRO A 46 11.73 1.86 8.76
C PRO A 46 10.23 1.52 8.65
N PRO A 47 9.36 2.00 9.58
CA PRO A 47 7.91 1.82 9.49
C PRO A 47 7.40 2.15 8.08
N ILE A 48 6.31 1.51 7.60
CA ILE A 48 5.69 1.80 6.28
C ILE A 48 5.45 3.31 6.09
N GLU A 49 5.15 4.00 7.19
CA GLU A 49 4.92 5.45 7.22
C GLU A 49 6.21 6.28 7.00
N ALA A 50 7.37 5.69 7.24
CA ALA A 50 8.69 6.32 7.19
C ALA A 50 9.60 5.83 6.04
N SER A 51 9.11 4.96 5.13
CA SER A 51 9.96 4.41 4.06
C SER A 51 9.81 5.14 2.72
N GLY A 52 10.92 5.19 1.97
CA GLY A 52 10.96 5.65 0.58
C GLY A 52 10.52 7.10 0.36
N TRP A 53 9.69 7.30 -0.68
CA TRP A 53 9.20 8.61 -1.11
C TRP A 53 8.31 9.29 -0.06
N ARG A 54 7.62 8.52 0.80
CA ARG A 54 6.70 9.06 1.83
C ARG A 54 7.43 9.88 2.89
N ARG A 55 8.65 9.46 3.26
CA ARG A 55 9.50 10.20 4.21
C ARG A 55 9.84 11.62 3.75
N VAL A 56 9.94 11.80 2.43
CA VAL A 56 10.38 13.05 1.79
C VAL A 56 9.23 13.80 1.12
N PHE A 57 8.01 13.23 1.14
CA PHE A 57 6.83 13.83 0.54
C PHE A 57 6.55 15.20 1.16
N GLY A 58 6.27 16.20 0.32
CA GLY A 58 6.01 17.58 0.74
C GLY A 58 7.24 18.38 1.20
N ARG A 59 8.44 17.79 1.26
CA ARG A 59 9.66 18.48 1.71
C ARG A 59 10.47 19.14 0.57
N ALA A 60 10.08 18.89 -0.68
CA ALA A 60 10.77 19.47 -1.84
C ALA A 60 10.56 20.99 -1.91
N ARG A 61 11.58 21.71 -2.41
CA ARG A 61 11.49 23.17 -2.63
C ARG A 61 10.43 23.47 -3.70
N ARG A 62 9.65 24.53 -3.50
CA ARG A 62 8.55 24.92 -4.42
C ARG A 62 8.99 25.14 -5.87
N ALA A 63 10.12 25.81 -6.10
CA ALA A 63 10.56 26.15 -7.45
C ALA A 63 10.86 24.92 -8.34
N PRO A 64 11.65 23.92 -7.89
CA PRO A 64 11.81 22.65 -8.62
C PRO A 64 10.50 21.89 -8.84
N VAL A 65 9.60 21.85 -7.84
CA VAL A 65 8.30 21.19 -7.97
C VAL A 65 7.45 21.86 -9.05
N ALA A 66 7.43 23.20 -9.10
CA ALA A 66 6.72 23.95 -10.13
C ALA A 66 7.30 23.74 -11.53
N GLN A 67 8.62 23.56 -11.65
CA GLN A 67 9.25 23.24 -12.92
C GLN A 67 8.81 21.87 -13.44
N VAL A 68 8.83 20.84 -12.60
CA VAL A 68 8.36 19.49 -12.96
C VAL A 68 6.88 19.50 -13.31
N ALA A 69 6.05 20.18 -12.51
CA ALA A 69 4.62 20.31 -12.78
C ALA A 69 4.34 20.96 -14.14
N ARG A 70 5.10 22.00 -14.52
CA ARG A 70 4.98 22.63 -15.83
C ARG A 70 5.26 21.66 -16.99
N VAL A 71 6.31 20.85 -16.88
CA VAL A 71 6.66 19.85 -17.91
C VAL A 71 5.54 18.81 -18.05
N ILE A 72 5.04 18.30 -16.92
CA ILE A 72 3.92 17.34 -16.91
C ILE A 72 2.68 17.95 -17.56
N GLU A 73 2.34 19.20 -17.22
CA GLU A 73 1.21 19.90 -17.82
C GLU A 73 1.39 20.07 -19.34
N GLN A 74 2.58 20.44 -19.80
CA GLN A 74 2.86 20.59 -21.23
C GLN A 74 2.68 19.27 -21.99
N ASP A 75 3.16 18.16 -21.42
CA ASP A 75 3.11 16.85 -22.06
C ASP A 75 1.72 16.21 -21.98
N LEU A 76 0.97 16.45 -20.88
CA LEU A 76 -0.29 15.75 -20.59
C LEU A 76 -1.56 16.60 -20.73
N ALA A 77 -1.47 17.92 -20.92
CA ALA A 77 -2.64 18.76 -21.14
C ALA A 77 -3.29 18.55 -22.52
N GLN A 78 -2.59 17.90 -23.45
CA GLN A 78 -3.14 17.54 -24.75
C GLN A 78 -3.74 16.14 -24.69
N ILE A 79 -5.05 16.06 -24.85
CA ILE A 79 -5.77 14.77 -24.96
C ILE A 79 -5.81 14.39 -26.43
N GLU A 80 -5.09 13.33 -26.82
CA GLU A 80 -5.18 12.74 -28.16
C GLU A 80 -6.52 12.01 -28.30
N ALA A 81 -7.51 12.65 -28.93
CA ALA A 81 -8.86 12.12 -29.10
C ALA A 81 -8.91 10.76 -29.85
N GLU A 82 -7.86 10.42 -30.60
CA GLU A 82 -7.74 9.14 -31.31
C GLU A 82 -7.32 7.98 -30.41
N GLY A 83 -6.63 8.24 -29.29
CA GLY A 83 -6.21 7.23 -28.31
C GLY A 83 -7.25 6.88 -27.25
N TRP A 84 -8.40 7.56 -27.24
CA TRP A 84 -9.50 7.40 -26.27
C TRP A 84 -10.72 6.63 -26.82
N ARG A 85 -10.58 5.99 -27.99
CA ARG A 85 -11.63 5.21 -28.65
C ARG A 85 -11.58 3.73 -28.30
#